data_AF-A0A0R3WCS7-F1
#
_entry.id   AF-A0A0R3WCS7-F1
#
_cell.length_a   1.000
_cell.length_b   1.000
_cell.length_c   1.000
_cell.angle_alpha   90.00
_cell.angle_beta   90.00
_cell.angle_gamma   90.00
#
_symmetry.space_group_name_H-M   'P 1'
#
loop_
_entity.id
_entity.type
_entity.pdbx_description
1 polymer ?
#
loop_
_entity_poly.entity_id
_entity_poly.type
_entity_poly.pdbx_seq_one_letter_code
_entity_poly.pdbx_strand_id
1 'polypeptide(L)'
;MYLQLTGLKMRDISNEEMKGFLHSTLGITNLHSLDGICRASAKMNYDLPPTSKRHISPSAFVRTLSIMLRGTINDRAELAFYAMDFDSDGLLRKTVEIRRLLQDSFDASIAAQNAEIDPEEPIRDVVNYLCDKLNCTITSHVSLQNFQEKCLQRPWIVECLLPCIPEERVNYIFQNLFTINVYIPSIETEIEPTGLMTKCVSIRKSTYSMVK
;
A
#
# COMPACT_ATOMS: atom_id res chain seq x y z
N MET A 1 -6.22 -15.07 -16.22
CA MET A 1 -5.19 -14.42 -15.38
C MET A 1 -4.54 -15.39 -14.39
N TYR A 2 -5.20 -15.85 -13.32
CA TYR A 2 -4.57 -16.76 -12.33
C TYR A 2 -3.92 -18.01 -12.96
N LEU A 3 -4.66 -18.71 -13.83
CA LEU A 3 -4.12 -19.88 -14.56
C LEU A 3 -2.97 -19.54 -15.50
N GLN A 4 -2.88 -18.30 -16.01
CA GLN A 4 -1.75 -17.91 -16.85
C GLN A 4 -0.49 -17.71 -16.00
N LEU A 5 -0.65 -17.15 -14.79
CA LEU A 5 0.45 -16.98 -13.83
C LEU A 5 1.04 -18.32 -13.38
N THR A 6 0.23 -19.38 -13.29
CA THR A 6 0.68 -20.71 -12.87
C THR A 6 1.19 -21.59 -14.02
N GLY A 7 1.24 -21.07 -15.25
CA GLY A 7 1.61 -21.85 -16.44
C GLY A 7 0.56 -22.89 -16.82
N LEU A 8 -0.72 -22.53 -16.72
CA LEU A 8 -1.91 -23.34 -17.00
C LEU A 8 -2.08 -24.56 -16.09
N LYS A 9 -1.53 -24.48 -14.87
CA LYS A 9 -1.63 -25.54 -13.86
C LYS A 9 -2.51 -25.11 -12.69
N MET A 10 -3.37 -26.00 -12.20
CA MET A 10 -4.14 -25.78 -10.96
C MET A 10 -3.22 -26.05 -9.76
N ARG A 11 -2.53 -25.00 -9.30
CA ARG A 11 -1.66 -25.00 -8.11
C ARG A 11 -1.65 -23.61 -7.48
N ASP A 12 -1.06 -23.52 -6.30
CA ASP A 12 -0.77 -22.24 -5.66
C ASP A 12 0.30 -21.46 -6.46
N ILE A 13 0.21 -20.12 -6.42
CA ILE A 13 1.23 -19.26 -7.02
C ILE A 13 2.42 -19.15 -6.07
N SER A 14 3.62 -19.11 -6.64
CA SER A 14 4.83 -18.80 -5.88
C SER A 14 4.92 -17.31 -5.59
N ASN A 15 5.71 -16.94 -4.57
CA ASN A 15 5.98 -15.53 -4.28
C ASN A 15 6.57 -14.80 -5.49
N GLU A 16 7.45 -15.43 -6.27
CA GLU A 16 8.08 -14.77 -7.43
C GLU A 16 7.07 -14.52 -8.56
N GLU A 17 6.11 -15.42 -8.78
CA GLU A 17 5.01 -15.20 -9.72
C GLU A 17 4.09 -14.07 -9.27
N MET A 18 3.80 -13.99 -7.97
CA MET A 18 3.02 -12.89 -7.40
C MET A 18 3.75 -11.56 -7.55
N LYS A 19 5.04 -11.49 -7.17
CA LYS A 19 5.86 -10.28 -7.32
C LYS A 19 5.95 -9.83 -8.77
N GLY A 20 6.19 -10.77 -9.69
CA GLY A 20 6.23 -10.49 -11.12
C GLY A 20 4.92 -9.91 -11.63
N PHE A 21 3.78 -10.41 -11.15
CA PHE A 21 2.45 -9.86 -11.44
C PHE A 21 2.28 -8.44 -10.87
N LEU A 22 2.58 -8.23 -9.58
CA LEU A 22 2.46 -6.93 -8.91
C LEU A 22 3.32 -5.86 -9.59
N HIS A 23 4.55 -6.20 -9.96
CA HIS A 23 5.46 -5.31 -10.66
C HIS A 23 4.98 -5.01 -12.08
N SER A 24 4.74 -6.05 -12.88
CA SER A 24 4.49 -5.88 -14.32
C SER A 24 3.07 -5.40 -14.65
N THR A 25 2.09 -5.73 -13.79
CA THR A 25 0.67 -5.43 -14.03
C THR A 25 0.17 -4.26 -13.20
N LEU A 26 0.60 -4.18 -11.93
CA LEU A 26 0.13 -3.15 -10.99
C LEU A 26 1.15 -2.02 -10.75
N GLY A 27 2.33 -2.10 -11.35
CA GLY A 27 3.34 -1.04 -11.31
C GLY A 27 4.06 -0.88 -9.97
N ILE A 28 3.97 -1.87 -9.07
CA ILE A 28 4.64 -1.80 -7.76
C ILE A 28 6.12 -2.17 -7.93
N THR A 29 7.00 -1.18 -7.75
CA THR A 29 8.45 -1.33 -7.98
C THR A 29 9.26 -1.58 -6.71
N ASN A 30 8.78 -1.09 -5.56
CA ASN A 30 9.51 -1.20 -4.30
C ASN A 30 9.60 -2.67 -3.84
N LEU A 31 10.82 -3.16 -3.64
CA LEU A 31 11.08 -4.57 -3.28
C LEU A 31 10.48 -4.93 -1.91
N HIS A 32 10.56 -4.02 -0.93
CA HIS A 32 9.96 -4.22 0.39
C HIS A 32 8.44 -4.26 0.32
N SER A 33 7.79 -3.47 -0.55
CA SER A 33 6.35 -3.58 -0.84
C SER A 33 6.01 -4.95 -1.43
N LEU A 34 6.78 -5.40 -2.42
CA LEU A 34 6.54 -6.68 -3.11
C LEU A 34 6.66 -7.87 -2.16
N ASP A 35 7.69 -7.90 -1.30
CA ASP A 35 7.83 -8.92 -0.26
C ASP A 35 6.76 -8.77 0.83
N GLY A 36 6.44 -7.54 1.22
CA GLY A 36 5.40 -7.18 2.19
C GLY A 36 4.03 -7.70 1.80
N ILE A 37 3.59 -7.43 0.58
CA ILE A 37 2.29 -7.85 0.07
C ILE A 37 2.18 -9.37 0.03
N CYS A 38 3.25 -10.09 -0.34
CA CYS A 38 3.27 -11.55 -0.30
C CYS A 38 3.09 -12.08 1.14
N ARG A 39 3.77 -11.48 2.14
CA ARG A 39 3.57 -11.86 3.56
C ARG A 39 2.16 -11.53 4.04
N ALA A 40 1.66 -10.34 3.74
CA ALA A 40 0.32 -9.91 4.12
C ALA A 40 -0.76 -10.83 3.52
N SER A 41 -0.62 -11.18 2.25
CA SER A 41 -1.53 -12.11 1.55
C SER A 41 -1.61 -13.47 2.24
N ALA A 42 -0.49 -13.98 2.74
CA ALA A 42 -0.46 -15.24 3.48
C ALA A 42 -1.11 -15.12 4.87
N LYS A 43 -0.90 -14.00 5.57
CA LYS A 43 -1.42 -13.75 6.93
C LYS A 43 -2.94 -13.47 6.93
N MET A 44 -3.46 -12.81 5.90
CA MET A 44 -4.89 -12.46 5.75
C MET A 44 -5.75 -13.60 5.19
N ASN A 45 -5.16 -14.76 4.88
CA ASN A 45 -5.90 -15.91 4.40
C ASN A 45 -6.36 -16.78 5.57
N TYR A 46 -7.56 -16.53 6.09
CA TYR A 46 -8.14 -17.25 7.24
C TYR A 46 -8.40 -18.74 6.98
N ASP A 47 -8.40 -19.16 5.71
CA ASP A 47 -8.83 -20.51 5.31
C ASP A 47 -7.73 -21.57 5.40
N LEU A 48 -6.45 -21.18 5.58
CA LEU A 48 -5.34 -22.13 5.66
C LEU A 48 -4.46 -21.88 6.88
N PRO A 49 -4.07 -22.91 7.65
CA PRO A 49 -3.00 -22.77 8.63
C PRO A 49 -1.72 -22.30 7.91
N PRO A 50 -0.85 -21.51 8.59
CA PRO A 50 0.38 -21.00 7.99
C PRO A 50 1.27 -22.18 7.61
N THR A 51 1.14 -22.66 6.37
CA THR A 51 2.02 -23.69 5.86
C THR A 51 3.39 -23.06 5.63
N SER A 52 4.44 -23.77 6.02
CA SER A 52 5.84 -23.35 5.92
C SER A 52 6.34 -23.11 4.49
N LYS A 53 5.48 -23.19 3.47
CA LYS A 53 5.84 -23.00 2.08
C LYS A 53 5.33 -21.65 1.58
N ARG A 54 6.24 -20.88 0.97
CA ARG A 54 6.04 -19.58 0.31
C ARG A 54 5.12 -19.67 -0.92
N HIS A 55 3.90 -20.12 -0.74
CA HIS A 55 2.90 -20.20 -1.79
C HIS A 55 1.63 -19.47 -1.36
N ILE A 56 0.98 -18.82 -2.32
CA ILE A 56 -0.25 -18.05 -2.11
C ILE A 56 -1.37 -18.83 -2.81
N SER A 57 -2.42 -19.14 -2.07
CA SER A 57 -3.58 -19.84 -2.61
C SER A 57 -4.35 -18.96 -3.61
N PRO A 58 -5.16 -19.55 -4.51
CA PRO A 58 -6.03 -18.77 -5.39
C PRO A 58 -6.97 -17.83 -4.63
N SER A 59 -7.49 -18.26 -3.47
CA SER A 59 -8.36 -17.44 -2.62
C SER A 59 -7.62 -16.25 -2.03
N ALA A 60 -6.41 -16.45 -1.51
CA ALA A 60 -5.56 -15.39 -0.97
C ALA A 60 -5.21 -14.37 -2.05
N PHE A 61 -4.83 -14.83 -3.25
CA PHE A 61 -4.53 -13.96 -4.39
C PHE A 61 -5.71 -13.06 -4.76
N VAL A 62 -6.91 -13.63 -4.91
CA VAL A 62 -8.13 -12.87 -5.24
C VAL A 62 -8.50 -11.90 -4.12
N ARG A 63 -8.36 -12.31 -2.84
CA ARG A 63 -8.60 -11.45 -1.68
C ARG A 63 -7.65 -10.25 -1.68
N THR A 64 -6.35 -10.49 -1.85
CA THR A 64 -5.35 -9.41 -1.92
C THR A 64 -5.69 -8.42 -3.03
N LEU A 65 -6.03 -8.90 -4.23
CA LEU A 65 -6.45 -8.02 -5.32
C LEU A 65 -7.73 -7.24 -5.01
N SER A 66 -8.70 -7.88 -4.38
CA SER A 66 -9.94 -7.22 -3.95
C SER A 66 -9.64 -6.05 -3.00
N ILE A 67 -8.74 -6.25 -2.04
CA ILE A 67 -8.34 -5.24 -1.06
C ILE A 67 -7.59 -4.08 -1.75
N MET A 68 -6.61 -4.40 -2.59
CA MET A 68 -5.82 -3.38 -3.28
C MET A 68 -6.68 -2.52 -4.22
N LEU A 69 -7.51 -3.16 -5.04
CA LEU A 69 -8.23 -2.47 -6.11
C LEU A 69 -9.52 -1.79 -5.62
N ARG A 70 -10.25 -2.42 -4.69
CA ARG A 70 -11.60 -2.02 -4.26
C ARG A 70 -11.82 -2.03 -2.75
N GLY A 71 -10.80 -2.32 -1.96
CA GLY A 71 -10.91 -2.43 -0.51
C GLY A 71 -11.25 -1.11 0.18
N THR A 72 -11.81 -1.22 1.37
CA THR A 72 -12.02 -0.08 2.25
C THR A 72 -10.70 0.41 2.82
N ILE A 73 -10.70 1.60 3.42
CA ILE A 73 -9.50 2.12 4.12
C ILE A 73 -9.01 1.17 5.22
N ASN A 74 -9.92 0.48 5.91
CA ASN A 74 -9.57 -0.50 6.94
C ASN A 74 -8.90 -1.75 6.36
N ASP A 75 -9.43 -2.28 5.26
CA ASP A 75 -8.84 -3.44 4.58
C ASP A 75 -7.44 -3.11 4.06
N ARG A 76 -7.28 -1.92 3.47
CA ARG A 76 -6.00 -1.42 2.98
C ARG A 76 -5.02 -1.15 4.11
N ALA A 77 -5.49 -0.60 5.23
CA ALA A 77 -4.67 -0.42 6.43
C ALA A 77 -4.19 -1.75 7.01
N GLU A 78 -5.04 -2.79 7.02
CA GLU A 78 -4.64 -4.13 7.47
C GLU A 78 -3.59 -4.76 6.53
N LEU A 79 -3.79 -4.65 5.22
CA LEU A 79 -2.83 -5.11 4.22
C LEU A 79 -1.47 -4.39 4.39
N ALA A 80 -1.50 -3.06 4.51
CA ALA A 80 -0.30 -2.25 4.72
C ALA A 80 0.40 -2.61 6.03
N PHE A 81 -0.34 -2.77 7.13
CA PHE A 81 0.21 -3.16 8.42
C PHE A 81 0.98 -4.47 8.33
N TYR A 82 0.38 -5.52 7.77
CA TYR A 82 1.07 -6.80 7.62
C TYR A 82 2.20 -6.76 6.58
N ALA A 83 2.13 -5.88 5.59
CA ALA A 83 3.22 -5.65 4.66
C ALA A 83 4.43 -4.95 5.33
N MET A 84 4.19 -4.13 6.34
CA MET A 84 5.23 -3.44 7.12
C MET A 84 5.78 -4.27 8.29
N ASP A 85 4.96 -5.13 8.89
CA ASP A 85 5.30 -6.07 9.96
C ASP A 85 6.33 -7.10 9.45
N PHE A 86 7.62 -6.76 9.55
CA PHE A 86 8.70 -7.50 8.93
C PHE A 86 9.01 -8.80 9.69
N ASP A 87 8.98 -8.76 11.02
CA ASP A 87 9.21 -9.92 11.88
C ASP A 87 7.93 -10.68 12.26
N SER A 88 6.77 -10.19 11.82
CA SER A 88 5.47 -10.85 11.93
C SER A 88 4.94 -10.95 13.36
N ASP A 89 5.44 -10.14 14.30
CA ASP A 89 5.00 -10.15 15.70
C ASP A 89 3.71 -9.33 15.96
N GLY A 90 3.21 -8.64 14.93
CA GLY A 90 1.99 -7.85 15.00
C GLY A 90 2.18 -6.48 15.64
N LEU A 91 3.41 -5.98 15.73
CA LEU A 91 3.76 -4.69 16.30
C LEU A 91 4.71 -3.92 15.36
N LEU A 92 4.37 -2.67 15.03
CA LEU A 92 5.30 -1.79 14.32
C LEU A 92 6.10 -0.97 15.33
N ARG A 93 7.43 -1.05 15.24
CA ARG A 93 8.41 -0.36 16.07
C ARG A 93 9.26 0.58 15.24
N LYS A 94 9.66 1.68 15.88
CA LYS A 94 10.52 2.71 15.29
C LYS A 94 11.82 2.14 14.71
N THR A 95 12.52 1.31 15.47
CA THR A 95 13.88 0.86 15.16
C THR A 95 13.93 -0.36 14.26
N VAL A 96 12.87 -1.16 14.22
CA VAL A 96 12.85 -2.45 13.51
C VAL A 96 12.17 -2.29 12.15
N GLU A 97 10.92 -1.86 12.12
CA GLU A 97 10.14 -1.74 10.87
C GLU A 97 10.34 -0.35 10.26
N ILE A 98 9.97 0.73 10.97
CA ILE A 98 9.87 2.08 10.39
C ILE A 98 11.21 2.55 9.80
N ARG A 99 12.31 2.46 10.57
CA ARG A 99 13.64 2.86 10.08
C ARG A 99 14.12 1.97 8.94
N ARG A 100 13.87 0.66 9.00
CA ARG A 100 14.35 -0.29 7.99
C ARG A 100 13.64 -0.14 6.66
N LEU A 101 12.33 0.15 6.67
CA LEU A 101 11.56 0.34 5.45
C LEU A 101 11.93 1.63 4.71
N LEU A 102 12.41 2.64 5.44
CA LEU A 102 12.90 3.89 4.89
C LEU A 102 14.38 3.84 4.48
N GLN A 103 15.08 2.75 4.82
CA GLN A 103 16.46 2.56 4.40
C GLN A 103 16.51 2.54 2.86
N ASP A 104 17.51 3.22 2.29
CA ASP A 104 17.72 3.35 0.84
C ASP A 104 16.55 4.02 0.06
N SER A 105 15.60 4.63 0.76
CA SER A 105 14.48 5.37 0.13
C SER A 105 14.85 6.82 -0.23
N PHE A 106 15.98 7.32 0.31
CA PHE A 106 16.47 8.67 0.10
C PHE A 106 17.85 8.64 -0.54
N ASP A 107 18.04 9.45 -1.58
CA ASP A 107 19.38 9.79 -2.04
C ASP A 107 19.96 10.86 -1.10
N ALA A 108 20.92 10.47 -0.27
CA ALA A 108 21.53 11.35 0.72
C ALA A 108 22.17 12.59 0.08
N SER A 109 22.67 12.50 -1.16
CA SER A 109 23.29 13.64 -1.86
C SER A 109 22.29 14.73 -2.23
N ILE A 110 21.00 14.39 -2.29
CA ILE A 110 19.91 15.30 -2.64
C ILE A 110 19.14 15.73 -1.39
N ALA A 111 18.87 14.78 -0.49
CA ALA A 111 17.94 14.98 0.62
C ALA A 111 18.61 15.53 1.90
N ALA A 112 19.88 15.20 2.16
CA ALA A 112 20.58 15.68 3.35
C ALA A 112 21.09 17.11 3.13
N GLN A 113 20.99 17.97 4.15
CA GLN A 113 21.51 19.33 4.07
C GLN A 113 23.04 19.33 3.98
N ASN A 114 23.68 18.39 4.68
CA ASN A 114 25.13 18.18 4.67
C ASN A 114 25.46 16.69 4.57
N ALA A 115 25.31 16.12 3.36
CA ALA A 115 25.48 14.69 3.12
C ALA A 115 26.87 14.12 3.54
N GLU A 116 27.92 14.95 3.53
CA GLU A 116 29.27 14.53 3.96
C GLU A 116 29.41 14.37 5.48
N ILE A 117 28.57 15.06 6.27
CA ILE A 117 28.65 15.08 7.72
C ILE A 117 27.60 14.13 8.33
N ASP A 118 26.38 14.16 7.81
CA ASP A 118 25.26 13.35 8.30
C ASP A 118 24.38 12.88 7.12
N PRO A 119 24.76 11.79 6.43
CA PRO A 119 23.94 11.23 5.34
C PRO A 119 22.62 10.62 5.83
N GLU A 120 22.48 10.39 7.14
CA GLU A 120 21.30 9.75 7.76
C GLU A 120 20.25 10.77 8.24
N GLU A 121 20.54 12.07 8.16
CA GLU A 121 19.63 13.16 8.52
C GLU A 121 18.21 12.95 7.94
N PRO A 122 18.04 12.67 6.62
CA PRO A 122 16.70 12.53 6.03
C PRO A 122 15.92 11.35 6.62
N ILE A 123 16.58 10.21 6.80
CA ILE A 123 15.96 9.00 7.36
C ILE A 123 15.54 9.29 8.80
N ARG A 124 16.43 9.86 9.62
CA ARG A 124 16.14 10.18 11.02
C ARG A 124 14.94 11.12 11.14
N ASP A 125 14.89 12.16 10.32
CA ASP A 125 13.87 13.20 10.44
C ASP A 125 12.50 12.68 9.98
N VAL A 126 12.45 11.90 8.91
CA VAL A 126 11.22 11.25 8.44
C VAL A 126 10.74 10.20 9.44
N VAL A 127 11.64 9.38 9.99
CA VAL A 127 11.29 8.41 11.05
C VAL A 127 10.69 9.13 12.26
N ASN A 128 11.29 10.22 12.71
CA ASN A 128 10.78 11.02 13.83
C ASN A 128 9.39 11.61 13.52
N TYR A 129 9.20 12.14 12.31
CA TYR A 129 7.92 12.69 11.87
C TYR A 129 6.81 11.61 11.83
N LEU A 130 7.09 10.45 11.23
CA LEU A 130 6.11 9.35 11.16
C LEU A 130 5.80 8.80 12.55
N CYS A 131 6.81 8.66 13.40
CA CYS A 131 6.63 8.26 14.80
C CYS A 131 5.72 9.22 15.58
N ASP A 132 5.88 10.53 15.39
CA ASP A 132 4.96 11.54 15.95
C ASP A 132 3.52 11.33 15.46
N LYS A 133 3.32 11.05 14.17
CA LYS A 133 1.96 10.86 13.61
C LYS A 133 1.31 9.55 14.04
N LEU A 134 2.10 8.50 14.22
CA LEU A 134 1.66 7.17 14.63
C LEU A 134 1.61 6.99 16.16
N ASN A 135 2.06 7.97 16.94
CA ASN A 135 2.30 7.87 18.38
C ASN A 135 3.26 6.72 18.76
N CYS A 136 4.27 6.48 17.92
CA CYS A 136 5.34 5.50 18.16
C CYS A 136 6.56 6.18 18.78
N THR A 137 7.16 5.58 19.80
CA THR A 137 8.36 6.07 20.47
C THR A 137 9.43 4.97 20.44
N ILE A 138 10.55 5.18 21.14
CA ILE A 138 11.60 4.15 21.24
C ILE A 138 11.09 2.92 22.03
N THR A 139 10.16 3.13 22.97
CA THR A 139 9.63 2.07 23.85
C THR A 139 8.19 1.68 23.52
N SER A 140 7.46 2.49 22.75
CA SER A 140 6.09 2.20 22.32
C SER A 140 6.02 1.67 20.90
N HIS A 141 5.06 0.77 20.68
CA HIS A 141 4.78 0.12 19.41
C HIS A 141 3.40 0.54 18.90
N VAL A 142 3.17 0.32 17.60
CA VAL A 142 1.86 0.50 16.97
C VAL A 142 1.25 -0.87 16.74
N SER A 143 0.13 -1.15 17.40
CA SER A 143 -0.69 -2.34 17.12
C SER A 143 -1.54 -2.13 15.87
N LEU A 144 -2.07 -3.20 15.29
CA LEU A 144 -2.96 -3.13 14.13
C LEU A 144 -4.17 -2.20 14.38
N GLN A 145 -4.81 -2.31 15.55
CA GLN A 145 -5.95 -1.47 15.91
C GLN A 145 -5.56 0.02 15.90
N ASN A 146 -4.47 0.37 16.59
CA ASN A 146 -4.00 1.75 16.63
C ASN A 146 -3.66 2.26 15.21
N PHE A 147 -3.06 1.41 14.38
CA PHE A 147 -2.74 1.75 13.00
C PHE A 147 -3.99 2.04 12.15
N GLN A 148 -5.02 1.19 12.25
CA GLN A 148 -6.30 1.38 11.55
C GLN A 148 -7.00 2.66 11.98
N GLU A 149 -7.05 2.95 13.29
CA GLU A 149 -7.61 4.20 13.81
C GLU A 149 -6.88 5.44 13.24
N LYS A 150 -5.56 5.39 13.12
CA LYS A 150 -4.77 6.47 12.51
C LYS A 150 -5.03 6.59 11.01
N CYS A 151 -5.15 5.48 10.29
CA CYS A 151 -5.47 5.48 8.85
C CYS A 151 -6.86 6.06 8.59
N LEU A 152 -7.85 5.76 9.43
CA LEU A 152 -9.18 6.35 9.33
C LEU A 152 -9.17 7.86 9.52
N GLN A 153 -8.35 8.37 10.45
CA GLN A 153 -8.18 9.81 10.67
C GLN A 153 -7.36 10.49 9.58
N ARG A 154 -6.37 9.78 9.02
CA ARG A 154 -5.40 10.29 8.05
C ARG A 154 -5.11 9.20 7.01
N PRO A 155 -5.89 9.15 5.92
CA PRO A 155 -5.80 8.05 4.96
C PRO A 155 -4.44 7.87 4.28
N TRP A 156 -3.66 8.94 4.14
CA TRP A 156 -2.30 8.89 3.59
C TRP A 156 -1.35 7.98 4.40
N ILE A 157 -1.68 7.67 5.67
CA ILE A 157 -0.87 6.78 6.51
C ILE A 157 -0.80 5.35 5.95
N VAL A 158 -1.80 4.91 5.19
CA VAL A 158 -1.82 3.55 4.59
C VAL A 158 -0.59 3.30 3.71
N GLU A 159 -0.12 4.32 2.99
CA GLU A 159 1.00 4.20 2.06
C GLU A 159 2.23 5.01 2.50
N CYS A 160 2.28 5.47 3.75
CA CYS A 160 3.33 6.39 4.22
C CYS A 160 4.74 5.79 4.26
N LEU A 161 4.85 4.46 4.39
CA LEU A 161 6.13 3.73 4.47
C LEU A 161 6.39 2.87 3.23
N LEU A 162 5.33 2.33 2.64
CA LEU A 162 5.43 1.45 1.47
C LEU A 162 4.29 1.76 0.51
N PRO A 163 4.57 1.98 -0.79
CA PRO A 163 3.55 2.01 -1.81
C PRO A 163 3.01 0.59 -1.96
N CYS A 164 1.84 0.32 -1.40
CA CYS A 164 1.22 -1.00 -1.37
C CYS A 164 -0.10 -1.03 -2.14
N ILE A 165 -0.63 0.12 -2.56
CA ILE A 165 -1.81 0.25 -3.39
C ILE A 165 -1.38 0.66 -4.81
N PRO A 166 -1.96 0.06 -5.86
CA PRO A 166 -1.67 0.48 -7.23
C PRO A 166 -2.13 1.90 -7.48
N GLU A 167 -1.37 2.65 -8.29
CA GLU A 167 -1.77 3.97 -8.77
C GLU A 167 -3.19 3.92 -9.38
N GLU A 168 -4.00 4.95 -9.13
CA GLU A 168 -5.40 5.01 -9.58
C GLU A 168 -5.55 4.74 -11.08
N ARG A 169 -4.64 5.27 -11.89
CA ARG A 169 -4.62 5.06 -13.34
C ARG A 169 -4.43 3.59 -13.70
N VAL A 170 -3.46 2.93 -13.07
CA VAL A 170 -3.16 1.51 -13.29
C VAL A 170 -4.32 0.65 -12.80
N ASN A 171 -4.87 0.96 -11.63
CA ASN A 171 -6.05 0.31 -11.07
C ASN A 171 -7.26 0.42 -12.02
N TYR A 172 -7.54 1.63 -12.54
CA TYR A 172 -8.61 1.86 -13.50
C TYR A 172 -8.44 1.02 -14.77
N ILE A 173 -7.26 1.08 -15.40
CA ILE A 173 -6.96 0.34 -16.62
C ILE A 173 -7.15 -1.17 -16.37
N PHE A 174 -6.58 -1.67 -15.28
CA PHE A 174 -6.65 -3.07 -14.93
C PHE A 174 -8.10 -3.55 -14.72
N GLN A 175 -8.92 -2.80 -13.98
CA GLN A 175 -10.32 -3.14 -13.75
C GLN A 175 -11.15 -3.10 -15.05
N ASN A 176 -10.87 -2.18 -15.97
CA ASN A 176 -11.56 -2.10 -17.26
C ASN A 176 -11.31 -3.31 -18.16
N LEU A 177 -10.24 -4.08 -17.95
CA LEU A 177 -9.99 -5.30 -18.72
C LEU A 177 -11.05 -6.38 -18.50
N PHE A 178 -11.73 -6.35 -17.33
CA PHE A 178 -12.63 -7.42 -16.91
C PHE A 178 -14.01 -6.91 -16.45
N THR A 179 -14.21 -5.60 -16.31
CA THR A 179 -15.46 -5.02 -15.80
C THR A 179 -15.88 -3.77 -16.57
N ILE A 180 -17.19 -3.61 -16.75
CA ILE A 180 -17.79 -2.46 -17.45
C ILE A 180 -17.92 -1.25 -16.51
N ASN A 181 -18.25 -1.51 -15.24
CA ASN A 181 -18.36 -0.49 -14.20
C ASN A 181 -17.14 -0.56 -13.30
N VAL A 182 -16.25 0.41 -13.45
CA VAL A 182 -15.05 0.53 -12.63
C VAL A 182 -15.32 1.46 -11.46
N TYR A 183 -15.00 0.99 -10.26
CA TYR A 183 -15.04 1.77 -9.03
C TYR A 183 -13.62 1.91 -8.48
N ILE A 184 -13.20 3.14 -8.25
CA ILE A 184 -11.92 3.46 -7.61
C ILE A 184 -12.26 4.06 -6.24
N PRO A 185 -11.92 3.38 -5.13
CA PRO A 185 -12.13 3.94 -3.81
C PRO A 185 -11.16 5.10 -3.58
N SER A 186 -11.68 6.31 -3.40
CA SER A 186 -10.90 7.47 -2.96
C SER A 186 -10.24 7.13 -1.62
N ILE A 187 -8.91 7.27 -1.55
CA ILE A 187 -8.18 7.13 -0.28
C ILE A 187 -8.48 8.35 0.59
N GLU A 188 -8.60 9.53 0.00
CA GLU A 188 -9.01 10.74 0.71
C GLU A 188 -10.50 10.66 1.07
N THR A 189 -10.79 10.36 2.33
CA THR A 189 -12.13 10.56 2.87
C THR A 189 -12.47 12.04 2.74
N GLU A 190 -13.60 12.36 2.12
CA GLU A 190 -14.23 13.66 2.32
C GLU A 190 -14.46 13.81 3.83
N ILE A 191 -13.65 14.64 4.49
CA ILE A 191 -14.03 15.18 5.79
C ILE A 191 -15.27 16.01 5.48
N GLU A 192 -16.47 15.48 5.67
CA GLU A 192 -17.67 16.31 5.67
C GLU A 192 -17.44 17.41 6.71
N PRO A 193 -17.30 18.69 6.31
CA PRO A 193 -17.43 19.76 7.26
C PRO A 193 -18.91 19.76 7.61
N THR A 194 -19.20 19.46 8.87
CA THR A 194 -20.53 19.68 9.43
C THR A 194 -20.89 21.16 9.18
N GLY A 195 -21.82 21.39 8.23
CA GLY A 195 -22.47 22.68 8.00
C GLY A 195 -21.80 23.63 7.01
N LEU A 196 -22.10 23.49 5.72
CA LEU A 196 -22.99 24.38 4.95
C LEU A 196 -22.88 24.00 3.46
N MET A 197 -24.00 23.65 2.85
CA MET A 197 -24.10 23.44 1.40
C MET A 197 -23.61 24.68 0.65
N THR A 198 -22.51 24.54 -0.09
CA THR A 198 -22.19 25.48 -1.16
C THR A 198 -22.21 24.72 -2.48
N LYS A 199 -23.25 24.97 -3.28
CA LYS A 199 -23.38 24.43 -4.63
C LYS A 199 -22.20 24.91 -5.47
N CYS A 200 -21.28 24.01 -5.83
CA CYS A 200 -20.28 24.33 -6.85
C CYS A 200 -20.92 24.20 -8.23
N VAL A 201 -21.19 25.35 -8.84
CA VAL A 201 -21.69 25.50 -10.19
C VAL A 201 -20.62 25.00 -11.17
N SER A 202 -20.98 24.02 -11.98
CA SER A 202 -20.17 23.54 -13.11
C SER A 202 -20.00 24.65 -14.14
N ILE A 203 -18.78 25.17 -14.27
CA ILE A 203 -18.34 25.91 -15.46
C ILE A 203 -16.91 25.50 -15.77
N ARG A 204 -16.74 24.76 -16.86
CA ARG A 204 -15.77 25.11 -17.92
C ARG A 204 -16.06 24.27 -19.17
N LYS A 205 -16.70 24.93 -20.14
CA LYS A 205 -16.65 24.55 -21.55
C LYS A 205 -15.18 24.62 -22.01
N SER A 206 -14.71 23.60 -22.72
CA SER A 206 -13.61 23.79 -23.67
C SER A 206 -13.89 22.95 -24.91
N THR A 207 -14.32 23.65 -25.95
CA THR A 207 -14.47 23.20 -27.32
C THR A 207 -13.09 23.04 -27.96
N TYR A 208 -12.76 21.84 -28.45
CA TYR A 208 -11.73 21.69 -29.48
C TYR A 208 -12.42 21.50 -30.83
N SER A 209 -12.29 22.52 -31.67
CA SER A 209 -12.63 22.49 -33.10
C SER A 209 -11.46 21.85 -33.86
N MET A 210 -11.76 20.80 -34.62
CA MET A 210 -10.88 20.27 -35.65
C MET A 210 -10.99 21.17 -36.89
N VAL A 211 -9.88 21.75 -37.33
CA VAL A 211 -9.75 22.35 -38.65
C VAL A 211 -8.96 21.37 -39.52
N LYS A 212 -9.58 20.99 -40.64
CA LYS A 212 -8.97 20.29 -41.77
C LYS A 212 -8.15 21.25 -42.61
#